data_AF-A0A6S7G4S1-F1
#
_entry.id   AF-A0A6S7G4S1-F1
#
_cell.length_a   1.000
_cell.length_b   1.000
_cell.length_c   1.000
_cell.angle_alpha   90.00
_cell.angle_beta   90.00
_cell.angle_gamma   90.00
#
_symmetry.space_group_name_H-M   'P 1'
#
loop_
_entity.id
_entity.type
_entity.pdbx_description
1 polymer ?
#
loop_
_entity_poly.entity_id
_entity_poly.type
_entity_poly.pdbx_seq_one_letter_code
_entity_poly.pdbx_strand_id
1 'polypeptide(L)'
;MPSNIRLFTYGSTIPLNILGTITVKVERNGKQILAQFVVVNNRGTGCLLGHKSATELDLLHVANSVSIQSEDISSKISAKFPKVFEGVGKLNDFQQTIHVDPKIHPVAQAPRRVPFHVRRKVEAKLDELQRLDIIEPVTGPTPWVSPLVVVPKPNGEVRICVDMRQVNTAVIRERYPIPTVEETLQDLTAACVFSKLDLRWGYHQIELDEQSRHYTTFATHTGLYRYKRLMFGVSAAPEIYQHVIQQSLQGCPGCETSRMT
;
A
#
# COMPACT_ATOMS: atom_id res chain seq x y z
N MET A 1 9.99 27.22 38.28
CA MET A 1 9.63 28.57 37.78
C MET A 1 8.23 28.53 37.19
N PRO A 2 7.42 29.59 37.31
CA PRO A 2 6.19 29.71 36.53
C PRO A 2 6.53 29.70 35.04
N SER A 3 5.72 29.01 34.22
CA SER A 3 5.99 28.81 32.80
C SER A 3 4.80 29.26 31.96
N ASN A 4 5.08 29.95 30.84
CA ASN A 4 4.08 30.37 29.85
C ASN A 4 3.85 29.30 28.76
N ILE A 5 4.44 28.11 28.92
CA ILE A 5 4.25 26.99 27.99
C ILE A 5 2.79 26.53 28.08
N ARG A 6 2.14 26.30 26.94
CA ARG A 6 0.84 25.63 26.86
C ARG A 6 1.03 24.26 26.22
N LEU A 7 0.69 23.20 26.95
CA LEU A 7 0.73 21.83 26.44
C LEU A 7 -0.68 21.34 26.18
N PHE A 8 -0.87 20.65 25.06
CA PHE A 8 -2.14 20.05 24.67
C PHE A 8 -1.93 18.54 24.55
N THR A 9 -2.90 17.75 25.01
CA THR A 9 -2.91 16.31 24.73
C THR A 9 -3.33 16.07 23.28
N TYR A 10 -2.97 14.91 22.74
CA TYR A 10 -3.32 14.56 21.37
C TYR A 10 -4.85 14.62 21.16
N GLY A 11 -5.29 15.48 20.23
CA GLY A 11 -6.70 15.69 19.91
C GLY A 11 -7.49 16.63 20.84
N SER A 12 -6.87 17.22 21.86
CA SER A 12 -7.53 18.18 22.77
C SER A 12 -7.27 19.63 22.37
N THR A 13 -8.31 20.46 22.47
CA THR A 13 -8.22 21.93 22.37
C THR A 13 -8.05 22.62 23.73
N ILE A 14 -8.18 21.86 24.83
CA ILE A 14 -8.02 22.36 26.20
C ILE A 14 -6.58 22.10 26.66
N PRO A 15 -5.84 23.13 27.12
CA PRO A 15 -4.47 22.96 27.58
C PRO A 15 -4.41 22.27 28.95
N LEU A 16 -3.32 21.54 29.19
CA LEU A 16 -3.02 20.95 30.50
C LEU A 16 -2.76 22.04 31.55
N ASN A 17 -3.20 21.79 32.79
CA ASN A 17 -2.93 22.67 33.92
C ASN A 17 -1.46 22.56 34.34
N ILE A 18 -0.62 23.48 33.88
CA ILE A 18 0.82 23.49 34.12
C ILE A 18 1.11 24.26 35.41
N LEU A 19 1.75 23.60 36.37
CA LEU A 19 2.20 24.19 37.62
C LEU A 19 3.53 24.94 37.46
N GLY A 20 4.33 24.58 36.46
CA GLY A 20 5.57 25.26 36.12
C GLY A 20 6.59 24.34 35.47
N THR A 21 7.84 24.77 35.45
CA THR A 21 8.97 23.97 34.96
C THR A 21 10.02 23.78 36.04
N ILE A 22 10.66 22.62 36.02
CA ILE A 22 11.81 22.26 36.85
C ILE A 22 12.90 21.66 35.96
N THR A 23 14.15 22.00 36.24
CA THR A 23 15.30 21.31 35.64
C THR A 23 15.83 20.32 36.65
N VAL A 24 15.83 19.03 36.28
CA VAL A 24 16.35 17.96 37.14
C VAL A 24 17.45 17.21 36.43
N LYS A 25 18.40 16.71 37.23
CA LYS A 25 19.41 15.78 36.77
C LYS A 25 18.79 14.40 36.66
N VAL A 26 18.84 13.82 35.48
CA VAL A 26 18.31 12.48 35.18
C VAL A 26 19.50 11.58 34.84
N GLU A 27 19.51 10.38 35.40
CA GLU A 27 20.57 9.40 35.19
C GLU A 27 20.00 8.06 34.74
N ARG A 28 20.67 7.43 33.77
CA ARG A 28 20.46 6.03 33.42
C ARG A 28 21.77 5.41 32.96
N ASN A 29 22.08 4.20 33.43
CA ASN A 29 23.26 3.42 33.05
C ASN A 29 24.57 4.24 33.09
N GLY A 30 24.73 5.10 34.10
CA GLY A 30 25.90 5.96 34.28
C GLY A 30 25.95 7.23 33.40
N LYS A 31 24.97 7.42 32.50
CA LYS A 31 24.84 8.62 31.68
C LYS A 31 23.91 9.62 32.36
N GLN A 32 24.38 10.85 32.55
CA GLN A 32 23.67 11.90 33.27
C GLN A 32 23.37 13.08 32.35
N ILE A 33 22.11 13.53 32.35
CA ILE A 33 21.70 14.74 31.63
C ILE A 33 20.93 15.68 32.56
N LEU A 34 20.95 16.97 32.24
CA LEU A 34 20.03 17.95 32.83
C LEU A 34 18.83 18.11 31.90
N ALA A 35 17.67 17.61 32.32
CA ALA A 35 16.45 17.69 31.54
C ALA A 35 15.46 18.66 32.20
N GLN A 36 14.82 19.49 31.37
CA GLN A 36 13.73 20.35 31.82
C GLN A 36 12.41 19.58 31.74
N PHE A 37 11.71 19.47 32.87
CA PHE A 37 10.39 18.89 32.98
C PHE A 37 9.34 19.99 33.13
N VAL A 38 8.22 19.81 32.47
CA VAL A 38 7.00 20.60 32.69
C VAL A 38 6.15 19.84 33.71
N VAL A 39 5.86 20.46 34.83
CA VAL A 39 5.05 19.87 35.91
C VAL A 39 3.59 20.20 35.65
N VAL A 40 2.76 19.16 35.54
CA VAL A 40 1.32 19.30 35.30
C VAL A 40 0.54 18.81 36.52
N ASN A 41 -0.54 19.52 36.87
CA ASN A 41 -1.44 19.12 37.93
C ASN A 41 -2.42 18.06 37.41
N ASN A 42 -1.95 16.83 37.27
CA ASN A 42 -2.78 15.71 36.86
C ASN A 42 -2.48 14.48 37.73
N ARG A 43 -3.51 13.93 38.39
CA ARG A 43 -3.38 12.72 39.21
C ARG A 43 -3.55 11.49 38.31
N GLY A 44 -2.45 10.94 37.80
CA GLY A 44 -2.47 9.58 37.22
C GLY A 44 -1.73 9.35 35.91
N THR A 45 -1.09 10.36 35.31
CA THR A 45 -0.26 10.17 34.11
C THR A 45 1.20 10.05 34.51
N GLY A 46 1.87 8.96 34.13
CA GLY A 46 3.30 8.76 34.36
C GLY A 46 4.18 9.83 33.71
N CYS A 47 5.46 9.84 34.06
CA CYS A 47 6.43 10.79 33.50
C CYS A 47 6.76 10.42 32.05
N LEU A 48 6.53 11.36 31.12
CA LEU A 48 6.95 11.22 29.74
C LEU A 48 8.31 11.91 29.54
N LEU A 49 9.20 11.23 28.83
CA LEU A 49 10.49 11.79 28.45
C LEU A 49 10.43 12.26 26.98
N GLY A 50 10.85 13.49 26.73
CA GLY A 50 10.90 14.03 25.36
C GLY A 50 11.97 13.34 24.52
N HIS A 51 11.82 13.38 23.19
CA HIS A 51 12.74 12.76 22.22
C HIS A 51 14.20 13.09 22.52
N LYS A 52 14.55 14.38 22.69
CA LYS A 52 15.92 14.82 22.98
C LYS A 52 16.51 14.14 24.22
N SER A 53 15.81 14.21 25.35
CA SER A 53 16.25 13.60 26.60
C SER A 53 16.34 12.08 26.49
N ALA A 54 15.44 11.45 25.73
CA ALA A 54 15.43 10.00 25.51
C ALA A 54 16.59 9.55 24.61
N THR A 55 16.90 10.27 23.55
CA THR A 55 18.09 10.03 22.73
C THR A 55 19.37 10.25 23.53
N GLU A 56 19.47 11.33 24.31
CA GLU A 56 20.66 11.60 25.12
C GLU A 56 20.87 10.59 26.25
N LEU A 57 19.81 9.99 26.80
CA LEU A 57 19.91 8.91 27.79
C LEU A 57 20.02 7.51 27.17
N ASP A 58 20.24 7.41 25.86
CA ASP A 58 20.29 6.15 25.10
C ASP A 58 19.04 5.26 25.31
N LEU A 59 17.88 5.88 25.52
CA LEU A 59 16.56 5.20 25.50
C LEU A 59 16.07 4.96 24.08
N LEU A 60 16.51 5.79 23.14
CA LEU A 60 16.15 5.74 21.73
C LEU A 60 17.42 5.64 20.89
N HIS A 61 17.69 4.44 20.37
CA HIS A 61 18.66 4.24 19.30
C HIS A 61 18.00 4.53 17.96
N VAL A 62 17.94 5.80 17.58
CA VAL A 62 17.57 6.18 16.21
C VAL A 62 18.79 5.92 15.34
N ALA A 63 18.67 5.02 14.35
CA ALA A 63 19.72 4.79 13.36
C ALA A 63 19.93 6.09 12.56
N ASN A 64 20.91 6.90 12.96
CA ASN A 64 21.11 8.26 12.45
C ASN A 64 21.80 8.32 11.09
N SER A 65 22.23 7.19 10.51
CA SER A 65 22.80 7.17 9.17
C SER A 65 22.56 5.84 8.47
N VAL A 66 21.63 5.81 7.52
CA VAL A 66 21.58 4.79 6.48
C VAL A 66 22.52 5.25 5.36
N SER A 67 23.62 4.51 5.13
CA SER A 67 24.45 4.76 3.96
C SER A 67 23.78 4.14 2.74
N ILE A 68 23.28 4.97 1.84
CA ILE A 68 22.63 4.52 0.60
C ILE A 68 23.73 4.19 -0.41
N GLN A 69 24.05 2.91 -0.58
CA GLN A 69 24.92 2.42 -1.66
C GLN A 69 24.08 2.10 -2.92
N SER A 70 23.37 3.07 -3.51
CA SER A 70 22.35 2.77 -4.53
C SER A 70 22.87 2.67 -5.97
N GLU A 71 23.73 3.58 -6.41
CA GLU A 71 23.96 3.77 -7.86
C GLU A 71 24.79 2.66 -8.51
N ASP A 72 25.86 2.20 -7.85
CA ASP A 72 26.74 1.17 -8.40
C ASP A 72 26.12 -0.25 -8.33
N ILE A 73 25.26 -0.52 -7.34
CA ILE A 73 24.60 -1.82 -7.19
C ILE A 73 23.38 -1.93 -8.12
N SER A 74 22.57 -0.87 -8.23
CA SER A 74 21.36 -0.89 -9.07
C SER A 74 21.69 -1.11 -10.55
N SER A 75 22.73 -0.44 -11.05
CA SER A 75 23.21 -0.60 -12.42
C SER A 75 23.71 -2.04 -12.71
N LYS A 76 24.47 -2.63 -11.78
CA LYS A 76 24.93 -4.03 -11.87
C LYS A 76 23.76 -5.04 -11.87
N ILE A 77 22.75 -4.84 -11.02
CA ILE A 77 21.55 -5.70 -10.97
C ILE A 77 20.76 -5.58 -12.28
N SER A 78 20.56 -4.35 -12.77
CA SER A 78 19.84 -4.09 -14.01
C SER A 78 20.54 -4.73 -15.20
N ALA A 79 21.88 -4.67 -15.26
CA ALA A 79 22.68 -5.31 -16.31
C ALA A 79 22.67 -6.85 -16.20
N LYS A 80 22.63 -7.40 -15.00
CA LYS A 80 22.60 -8.86 -14.77
C LYS A 80 21.23 -9.48 -15.07
N PHE A 81 20.15 -8.75 -14.80
CA PHE A 81 18.77 -9.24 -14.94
C PHE A 81 17.90 -8.32 -15.81
N PRO A 82 18.29 -8.01 -17.05
CA PRO A 82 17.61 -7.01 -17.88
C PRO A 82 16.13 -7.33 -18.10
N LYS A 83 15.82 -8.63 -18.30
CA LYS A 83 14.45 -9.12 -18.51
C LYS A 83 13.48 -8.81 -17.36
N VAL A 84 13.97 -8.66 -16.13
CA VAL A 84 13.12 -8.38 -14.95
C VAL A 84 12.65 -6.92 -14.94
N PHE A 85 13.36 -6.04 -15.64
CA PHE A 85 13.06 -4.60 -15.71
C PHE A 85 12.30 -4.22 -16.99
N GLU A 86 11.86 -5.20 -17.78
CA GLU A 86 11.12 -5.00 -19.03
C GLU A 86 9.62 -5.28 -18.85
N GLY A 87 8.77 -4.37 -19.36
CA GLY A 87 7.33 -4.54 -19.35
C GLY A 87 6.69 -4.48 -17.96
N VAL A 88 5.53 -5.12 -17.82
CA VAL A 88 4.78 -5.22 -16.55
C VAL A 88 5.12 -6.50 -15.80
N GLY A 89 5.56 -7.54 -16.51
CA GLY A 89 5.71 -8.89 -15.96
C GLY A 89 4.39 -9.66 -15.93
N LYS A 90 4.51 -10.99 -15.88
CA LYS A 90 3.41 -11.95 -15.70
C LYS A 90 3.98 -13.09 -14.86
N LEU A 91 3.28 -13.48 -13.80
CA LEU A 91 3.65 -14.67 -13.04
C LEU A 91 3.42 -15.91 -13.93
N ASN A 92 4.46 -16.74 -14.06
CA ASN A 92 4.41 -17.91 -14.93
C ASN A 92 3.56 -19.02 -14.32
N ASP A 93 2.85 -19.75 -15.17
CA ASP A 93 2.10 -20.97 -14.85
C ASP A 93 1.12 -20.85 -13.66
N PHE A 94 0.64 -19.63 -13.41
CA PHE A 94 -0.29 -19.32 -12.33
C PHE A 94 -1.45 -18.47 -12.83
N GLN A 95 -2.67 -18.88 -12.47
CA GLN A 95 -3.88 -18.11 -12.68
C GLN A 95 -4.68 -18.04 -11.38
N GLN A 96 -5.19 -16.86 -11.09
CA GLN A 96 -5.97 -16.59 -9.90
C GLN A 96 -7.47 -16.66 -10.20
N THR A 97 -8.18 -17.32 -9.30
CA THR A 97 -9.64 -17.30 -9.26
C THR A 97 -10.19 -16.27 -8.29
N ILE A 98 -11.21 -15.53 -8.74
CA ILE A 98 -12.01 -14.63 -7.92
C ILE A 98 -13.26 -15.39 -7.51
N HIS A 99 -13.32 -15.77 -6.24
CA HIS A 99 -14.48 -16.44 -5.68
C HIS A 99 -15.62 -15.42 -5.44
N VAL A 100 -16.82 -15.74 -5.91
CA VAL A 100 -18.03 -14.94 -5.70
C VAL A 100 -19.14 -15.81 -5.10
N ASP A 101 -20.00 -15.24 -4.26
CA ASP A 101 -21.19 -15.90 -3.74
C ASP A 101 -22.23 -16.05 -4.87
N PRO A 102 -22.57 -17.27 -5.29
CA PRO A 102 -23.52 -17.50 -6.37
C PRO A 102 -24.95 -17.05 -6.04
N LYS A 103 -25.26 -16.77 -4.77
CA LYS A 103 -26.57 -16.26 -4.35
C LYS A 103 -26.74 -14.77 -4.69
N ILE A 104 -25.66 -14.04 -4.92
CA ILE A 104 -25.71 -12.63 -5.26
C ILE A 104 -25.93 -12.48 -6.77
N HIS A 105 -27.04 -11.87 -7.14
CA HIS A 105 -27.39 -11.68 -8.54
C HIS A 105 -26.45 -10.68 -9.23
N PRO A 106 -26.06 -10.96 -10.49
CA PRO A 106 -25.26 -10.04 -11.27
C PRO A 106 -25.93 -8.70 -11.52
N VAL A 107 -25.13 -7.64 -11.48
CA VAL A 107 -25.57 -6.26 -11.72
C VAL A 107 -24.82 -5.67 -12.90
N ALA A 108 -25.57 -5.25 -13.91
CA ALA A 108 -25.07 -4.41 -15.01
C ALA A 108 -25.36 -2.94 -14.70
N GLN A 109 -24.33 -2.23 -14.24
CA GLN A 109 -24.43 -0.82 -13.89
C GLN A 109 -24.38 0.07 -15.15
N ALA A 110 -25.13 1.18 -15.13
CA ALA A 110 -25.13 2.14 -16.24
C ALA A 110 -23.74 2.79 -16.44
N PRO A 111 -23.25 2.90 -17.69
CA PRO A 111 -21.96 3.54 -17.97
C PRO A 111 -21.95 5.01 -17.55
N ARG A 112 -20.81 5.48 -17.05
CA ARG A 112 -20.61 6.89 -16.69
C ARG A 112 -20.13 7.69 -17.90
N ARG A 113 -20.63 8.93 -18.03
CA ARG A 113 -20.19 9.83 -19.10
C ARG A 113 -18.73 10.25 -18.88
N VAL A 114 -17.86 9.89 -19.81
CA VAL A 114 -16.47 10.37 -19.86
C VAL A 114 -16.45 11.80 -20.43
N PRO A 115 -15.90 12.80 -19.70
CA PRO A 115 -15.80 14.18 -20.19
C PRO A 115 -15.02 14.26 -21.50
N PHE A 116 -15.48 15.08 -22.44
CA PHE A 116 -14.94 15.12 -23.80
C PHE A 116 -13.43 15.38 -23.85
N HIS A 117 -12.94 16.31 -23.01
CA HIS A 117 -11.54 16.70 -22.97
C HIS A 117 -10.57 15.58 -22.50
N VAL A 118 -11.06 14.53 -21.82
CA VAL A 118 -10.23 13.38 -21.41
C VAL A 118 -10.42 12.14 -22.28
N ARG A 119 -11.38 12.12 -23.22
CA ARG A 119 -11.69 10.90 -24.01
C ARG A 119 -10.50 10.32 -24.74
N ARG A 120 -9.75 11.16 -25.46
CA ARG A 120 -8.52 10.73 -26.15
C ARG A 120 -7.48 10.13 -25.21
N LYS A 121 -7.37 10.65 -23.98
CA LYS A 121 -6.46 10.11 -22.96
C LYS A 121 -6.94 8.76 -22.43
N VAL A 122 -8.25 8.59 -22.29
CA VAL A 122 -8.86 7.31 -21.90
C VAL A 122 -8.64 6.27 -22.99
N GLU A 123 -8.91 6.61 -24.25
CA GLU A 123 -8.69 5.74 -25.41
C GLU A 123 -7.22 5.29 -25.49
N ALA A 124 -6.27 6.23 -25.45
CA ALA A 124 -4.85 5.90 -25.45
C ALA A 124 -4.45 4.99 -24.28
N LYS A 125 -5.07 5.16 -23.11
CA LYS A 125 -4.82 4.29 -21.95
C LYS A 125 -5.45 2.90 -22.12
N LEU A 126 -6.62 2.79 -22.73
CA LEU A 126 -7.22 1.50 -23.07
C LEU A 126 -6.37 0.75 -24.09
N ASP A 127 -5.85 1.43 -25.11
CA ASP A 127 -4.97 0.84 -26.12
C ASP A 127 -3.66 0.35 -25.50
N GLU A 128 -3.08 1.12 -24.57
CA GLU A 128 -1.90 0.68 -23.81
C GLU A 128 -2.19 -0.59 -23.00
N LEU A 129 -3.32 -0.63 -22.27
CA LEU A 129 -3.69 -1.80 -21.46
C LEU A 129 -3.97 -3.05 -22.32
N GLN A 130 -4.56 -2.88 -23.49
CA GLN A 130 -4.76 -3.98 -24.45
C GLN A 130 -3.43 -4.50 -25.00
N ARG A 131 -2.54 -3.60 -25.43
CA ARG A 131 -1.21 -3.96 -25.94
C ARG A 131 -0.36 -4.69 -24.89
N LEU A 132 -0.54 -4.35 -23.62
CA LEU A 132 0.14 -5.00 -22.49
C LEU A 132 -0.55 -6.30 -22.04
N ASP A 133 -1.58 -6.78 -22.75
CA ASP A 133 -2.34 -7.98 -22.39
C ASP A 133 -2.96 -7.91 -20.99
N ILE A 134 -3.38 -6.71 -20.57
CA ILE A 134 -4.00 -6.45 -19.26
C ILE A 134 -5.52 -6.53 -19.37
N ILE A 135 -6.08 -6.01 -20.46
CA ILE A 135 -7.52 -6.03 -20.75
C ILE A 135 -7.78 -6.59 -22.15
N GLU A 136 -9.00 -7.04 -22.38
CA GLU A 136 -9.48 -7.48 -23.69
C GLU A 136 -10.91 -6.98 -23.94
N PRO A 137 -11.30 -6.75 -25.21
CA PRO A 137 -12.69 -6.44 -25.55
C PRO A 137 -13.57 -7.64 -25.23
N VAL A 138 -14.82 -7.37 -24.83
CA VAL A 138 -15.79 -8.42 -24.51
C VAL A 138 -16.72 -8.67 -25.68
N THR A 139 -16.98 -9.95 -25.97
CA THR A 139 -18.02 -10.40 -26.88
C THR A 139 -18.99 -11.32 -26.13
N GLY A 140 -20.27 -11.28 -26.52
CA GLY A 140 -21.32 -12.10 -25.89
C GLY A 140 -21.91 -11.52 -24.60
N PRO A 141 -22.69 -12.32 -23.85
CA PRO A 141 -23.43 -11.87 -22.67
C PRO A 141 -22.53 -11.48 -21.49
N THR A 142 -22.79 -10.32 -20.88
CA THR A 142 -22.04 -9.80 -19.73
C THR A 142 -22.99 -9.54 -18.55
N PRO A 143 -23.15 -10.51 -17.64
CA PRO A 143 -24.10 -10.37 -16.52
C PRO A 143 -23.63 -9.33 -15.49
N TRP A 144 -22.31 -9.20 -15.31
CA TRP A 144 -21.69 -8.14 -14.53
C TRP A 144 -21.16 -7.06 -15.46
N VAL A 145 -21.48 -5.79 -15.19
CA VAL A 145 -20.89 -4.64 -15.88
C VAL A 145 -20.68 -3.52 -14.88
N SER A 146 -19.45 -3.05 -14.76
CA SER A 146 -19.08 -1.94 -13.88
C SER A 146 -18.76 -0.67 -14.69
N PRO A 147 -19.11 0.54 -14.22
CA PRO A 147 -18.79 1.74 -14.97
C PRO A 147 -17.32 2.12 -14.81
N LEU A 148 -16.73 2.64 -15.90
CA LEU A 148 -15.43 3.29 -15.87
C LEU A 148 -15.46 4.57 -15.01
N VAL A 149 -14.43 4.74 -14.19
CA VAL A 149 -14.13 5.96 -13.44
C VAL A 149 -12.77 6.49 -13.88
N VAL A 150 -12.74 7.74 -14.33
CA VAL A 150 -11.52 8.38 -14.83
C VAL A 150 -11.01 9.36 -13.78
N VAL A 151 -9.79 9.15 -13.30
CA VAL A 151 -9.14 10.02 -12.31
C VAL A 151 -7.96 10.73 -12.98
N PRO A 152 -7.95 12.07 -13.06
CA PRO A 152 -6.80 12.82 -13.56
C PRO A 152 -5.57 12.62 -12.68
N LYS A 153 -4.40 12.43 -13.29
CA LYS A 153 -3.11 12.48 -12.58
C LYS A 153 -2.52 13.90 -12.63
N PRO A 154 -1.66 14.29 -11.66
CA PRO A 154 -0.97 15.58 -11.68
C PRO A 154 -0.12 15.82 -12.92
N ASN A 155 0.44 14.75 -13.52
CA ASN A 155 1.25 14.81 -14.74
C ASN A 155 0.42 14.99 -16.03
N GLY A 156 -0.90 15.20 -15.91
CA GLY A 156 -1.80 15.36 -17.05
C GLY A 156 -2.27 14.07 -17.70
N GLU A 157 -1.81 12.89 -17.27
CA GLU A 157 -2.37 11.60 -17.68
C GLU A 157 -3.70 11.29 -16.97
N VAL A 158 -4.31 10.16 -17.32
CA VAL A 158 -5.50 9.63 -16.63
C VAL A 158 -5.19 8.27 -15.98
N ARG A 159 -5.84 8.01 -14.85
CA ARG A 159 -5.95 6.69 -14.24
C ARG A 159 -7.34 6.14 -14.54
N ILE A 160 -7.37 4.95 -15.11
CA ILE A 160 -8.58 4.17 -15.32
C ILE A 160 -8.83 3.37 -14.05
N CYS A 161 -10.00 3.59 -13.45
CA CYS A 161 -10.51 2.82 -12.32
C CYS A 161 -11.85 2.20 -12.72
N VAL A 162 -12.20 1.07 -12.13
CA VAL A 162 -13.49 0.40 -12.33
C VAL A 162 -14.27 0.46 -11.03
N ASP A 163 -15.53 0.88 -11.07
CA ASP A 163 -16.40 0.92 -9.89
C ASP A 163 -16.91 -0.49 -9.53
N MET A 164 -16.07 -1.21 -8.79
CA MET A 164 -16.29 -2.59 -8.38
C MET A 164 -17.23 -2.74 -7.18
N ARG A 165 -17.88 -1.68 -6.70
CA ARG A 165 -18.70 -1.74 -5.48
C ARG A 165 -19.79 -2.82 -5.54
N GLN A 166 -20.46 -2.98 -6.69
CA GLN A 166 -21.49 -4.00 -6.86
C GLN A 166 -20.91 -5.41 -6.95
N VAL A 167 -19.80 -5.60 -7.67
CA VAL A 167 -19.16 -6.92 -7.76
C VAL A 167 -18.60 -7.33 -6.40
N ASN A 168 -18.05 -6.38 -5.65
CA ASN A 168 -17.46 -6.62 -4.34
C ASN A 168 -18.46 -7.06 -3.27
N THR A 169 -19.78 -6.88 -3.46
CA THR A 169 -20.78 -7.47 -2.56
C THR A 169 -20.91 -8.98 -2.76
N ALA A 170 -20.55 -9.49 -3.93
CA ALA A 170 -20.51 -10.91 -4.24
C ALA A 170 -19.13 -11.53 -3.96
N VAL A 171 -18.03 -10.77 -4.06
CA VAL A 171 -16.67 -11.31 -3.86
C VAL A 171 -16.49 -11.87 -2.44
N ILE A 172 -16.13 -13.15 -2.38
CA ILE A 172 -15.75 -13.85 -1.15
C ILE A 172 -14.27 -13.58 -0.90
N ARG A 173 -13.97 -12.96 0.23
CA ARG A 173 -12.59 -12.61 0.60
C ARG A 173 -11.96 -13.74 1.41
N GLU A 174 -10.83 -14.23 0.93
CA GLU A 174 -9.93 -15.03 1.75
C GLU A 174 -9.30 -14.13 2.80
N ARG A 175 -9.33 -14.58 4.06
CA ARG A 175 -8.68 -13.86 5.17
C ARG A 175 -7.29 -14.42 5.34
N TYR A 176 -6.38 -13.97 4.51
CA TYR A 176 -4.98 -14.30 4.64
C TYR A 176 -4.34 -13.45 5.77
N PRO A 177 -3.69 -14.06 6.78
CA PRO A 177 -3.04 -13.32 7.86
C PRO A 177 -1.81 -12.59 7.31
N ILE A 178 -1.88 -11.26 7.30
CA ILE A 178 -0.75 -10.41 6.92
C ILE A 178 0.06 -10.14 8.19
N PRO A 179 1.39 -10.37 8.18
CA PRO A 179 2.20 -10.05 9.35
C PRO A 179 2.09 -8.57 9.70
N THR A 180 2.10 -8.30 11.00
CA THR A 180 2.15 -6.95 11.53
C THR A 180 3.51 -6.31 11.27
N VAL A 181 3.57 -4.99 11.38
CA VAL A 181 4.84 -4.26 11.23
C VAL A 181 5.82 -4.69 12.30
N GLU A 182 5.34 -4.92 13.53
CA GLU A 182 6.14 -5.37 14.67
C GLU A 182 6.74 -6.76 14.44
N GLU A 183 5.95 -7.72 13.94
CA GLU A 183 6.45 -9.05 13.56
C GLU A 183 7.52 -8.94 12.48
N THR A 184 7.24 -8.17 11.42
CA THR A 184 8.20 -7.95 10.33
C THR A 184 9.50 -7.31 10.83
N LEU A 185 9.43 -6.38 11.78
CA LEU A 185 10.61 -5.71 12.34
C LEU A 185 11.43 -6.63 13.25
N GLN A 186 10.80 -7.56 13.97
CA GLN A 186 11.50 -8.55 14.77
C GLN A 186 12.39 -9.44 13.91
N ASP A 187 11.88 -9.90 12.77
CA ASP A 187 12.65 -10.72 11.82
C ASP A 187 13.85 -9.96 11.21
N LEU A 188 13.75 -8.64 11.15
CA LEU A 188 14.78 -7.75 10.62
C LEU A 188 15.80 -7.27 11.66
N THR A 189 15.63 -7.58 12.95
CA THR A 189 16.43 -7.00 14.05
C THR A 189 17.91 -7.35 13.98
N ALA A 190 18.27 -8.50 13.40
CA ALA A 190 19.66 -8.93 13.23
C ALA A 190 20.31 -8.47 11.91
N ALA A 191 19.56 -7.84 11.00
CA ALA A 191 20.06 -7.47 9.69
C ALA A 191 20.79 -6.12 9.70
N CYS A 192 21.96 -6.06 9.06
CA CYS A 192 22.75 -4.83 8.90
C CYS A 192 22.59 -4.17 7.53
N VAL A 193 22.06 -4.90 6.55
CA VAL A 193 21.88 -4.46 5.16
C VAL A 193 20.45 -4.75 4.74
N PHE A 194 19.78 -3.74 4.21
CA PHE A 194 18.40 -3.82 3.76
C PHE A 194 18.31 -3.51 2.27
N SER A 195 17.48 -4.26 1.56
CA SER A 195 17.11 -3.95 0.19
C SER A 195 15.59 -3.89 0.10
N LYS A 196 15.08 -2.92 -0.66
CA LYS A 196 13.64 -2.75 -0.90
C LYS A 196 13.38 -2.93 -2.38
N LEU A 197 12.49 -3.86 -2.71
CA LEU A 197 12.04 -4.11 -4.08
C LEU A 197 10.59 -3.67 -4.22
N ASP A 198 10.32 -2.87 -5.24
CA ASP A 198 8.98 -2.40 -5.58
C ASP A 198 8.56 -3.03 -6.91
N LEU A 199 7.48 -3.80 -6.90
CA LEU A 199 6.96 -4.44 -8.12
C LEU A 199 6.04 -3.46 -8.87
N ARG A 200 6.52 -2.99 -10.01
CA ARG A 200 5.76 -2.10 -10.89
C ARG A 200 4.45 -2.76 -11.32
N TRP A 201 3.34 -2.12 -10.96
CA TRP A 201 1.99 -2.59 -11.28
C TRP A 201 1.73 -4.02 -10.80
N GLY A 202 2.20 -4.37 -9.61
CA GLY A 202 2.19 -5.73 -9.06
C GLY A 202 0.90 -6.53 -9.28
N TYR A 203 -0.29 -5.96 -9.03
CA TYR A 203 -1.55 -6.67 -9.28
C TYR A 203 -1.70 -7.15 -10.73
N HIS A 204 -1.27 -6.35 -11.70
CA HIS A 204 -1.38 -6.72 -13.12
C HIS A 204 -0.42 -7.85 -13.55
N GLN A 205 0.49 -8.28 -12.67
CA GLN A 205 1.37 -9.43 -12.91
C GLN A 205 0.64 -10.76 -12.69
N ILE A 206 -0.46 -10.76 -11.94
CA ILE A 206 -1.27 -11.96 -11.66
C ILE A 206 -2.33 -12.12 -12.75
N GLU A 207 -2.30 -13.22 -13.50
CA GLU A 207 -3.34 -13.55 -14.48
C GLU A 207 -4.60 -14.06 -13.80
N LEU A 208 -5.77 -13.68 -14.32
CA LEU A 208 -7.06 -14.24 -13.92
C LEU A 208 -7.42 -15.42 -14.82
N ASP A 209 -7.99 -16.46 -14.22
CA ASP A 209 -8.65 -17.52 -14.98
C ASP A 209 -9.82 -16.94 -15.78
N GLU A 210 -10.20 -17.61 -16.88
CA GLU A 210 -11.18 -17.08 -17.82
C GLU A 210 -12.56 -16.83 -17.20
N GLN A 211 -12.99 -17.66 -16.24
CA GLN A 211 -14.28 -17.50 -15.56
C GLN A 211 -14.27 -16.23 -14.71
N SER A 212 -13.17 -15.98 -14.02
CA SER A 212 -12.98 -14.81 -13.15
C SER A 212 -12.94 -13.49 -13.91
N ARG A 213 -12.52 -13.49 -15.19
CA ARG A 213 -12.46 -12.26 -16.01
C ARG A 213 -13.82 -11.60 -16.16
N HIS A 214 -14.90 -12.39 -16.22
CA HIS A 214 -16.26 -11.86 -16.41
C HIS A 214 -16.68 -10.89 -15.28
N TYR A 215 -16.21 -11.12 -14.04
CA TYR A 215 -16.50 -10.23 -12.91
C TYR A 215 -15.85 -8.86 -13.04
N THR A 216 -14.81 -8.73 -13.86
CA THR A 216 -14.06 -7.48 -14.06
C THR A 216 -14.52 -6.69 -15.28
N THR A 217 -15.63 -7.09 -15.90
CA THR A 217 -16.18 -6.42 -17.09
C THR A 217 -16.58 -4.99 -16.75
N PHE A 218 -16.17 -4.04 -17.59
CA PHE A 218 -16.46 -2.64 -17.43
C PHE A 218 -16.85 -1.95 -18.74
N ALA A 219 -17.71 -0.93 -18.62
CA ALA A 219 -18.21 -0.16 -19.74
C ALA A 219 -17.47 1.17 -19.90
N THR A 220 -17.12 1.48 -21.14
CA THR A 220 -16.51 2.74 -21.56
C THR A 220 -17.35 3.41 -22.65
N HIS A 221 -16.94 4.60 -23.12
CA HIS A 221 -17.56 5.23 -24.29
C HIS A 221 -17.18 4.58 -25.62
N THR A 222 -16.22 3.64 -25.63
CA THR A 222 -15.76 2.92 -26.83
C THR A 222 -16.20 1.46 -26.87
N GLY A 223 -16.77 0.91 -25.80
CA GLY A 223 -17.25 -0.47 -25.75
C GLY A 223 -17.14 -1.10 -24.37
N LEU A 224 -17.29 -2.43 -24.33
CA LEU A 224 -17.09 -3.25 -23.13
C LEU A 224 -15.72 -3.91 -23.17
N TYR A 225 -15.04 -3.88 -22.03
CA TYR A 225 -13.74 -4.51 -21.83
C TYR A 225 -13.77 -5.30 -20.52
N ARG A 226 -12.91 -6.32 -20.40
CA ARG A 226 -12.68 -7.04 -19.14
C ARG A 226 -11.19 -7.17 -18.88
N TYR A 227 -10.81 -7.27 -17.61
CA TYR A 227 -9.43 -7.50 -17.24
C TYR A 227 -9.06 -8.98 -17.38
N LYS A 228 -7.89 -9.23 -17.96
CA LYS A 228 -7.20 -10.54 -17.96
C LYS A 228 -6.31 -10.72 -16.73
N ARG A 229 -5.99 -9.62 -16.06
CA ARG A 229 -5.07 -9.56 -14.91
C ARG A 229 -5.82 -9.07 -13.68
N LEU A 230 -5.33 -9.43 -12.49
CA LEU A 230 -5.87 -8.87 -11.25
C LEU A 230 -5.76 -7.34 -11.30
N MET A 231 -6.81 -6.67 -10.84
CA MET A 231 -6.93 -5.22 -10.94
C MET A 231 -7.25 -4.57 -9.59
N PHE A 232 -6.86 -3.31 -9.48
CA PHE A 232 -7.27 -2.46 -8.37
C PHE A 232 -8.81 -2.36 -8.31
N GLY A 233 -9.35 -2.37 -7.09
CA GLY A 233 -10.78 -2.23 -6.85
C GLY A 233 -11.50 -3.54 -6.51
N VAL A 234 -10.94 -4.70 -6.86
CA VAL A 234 -11.42 -6.00 -6.35
C VAL A 234 -11.11 -6.08 -4.85
N SER A 235 -12.12 -6.34 -4.01
CA SER A 235 -11.98 -6.30 -2.55
C SER A 235 -11.01 -7.34 -1.98
N ALA A 236 -10.80 -8.46 -2.68
CA ALA A 236 -9.87 -9.53 -2.33
C ALA A 236 -8.45 -9.37 -2.93
N ALA A 237 -8.23 -8.38 -3.81
CA ALA A 237 -6.95 -8.23 -4.51
C ALA A 237 -5.73 -8.08 -3.56
N PRO A 238 -5.80 -7.32 -2.45
CA PRO A 238 -4.67 -7.20 -1.53
C PRO A 238 -4.29 -8.54 -0.89
N GLU A 239 -5.26 -9.33 -0.42
CA GLU A 239 -5.01 -10.63 0.20
C GLU A 239 -4.45 -11.64 -0.80
N ILE A 240 -5.04 -11.70 -2.00
CA ILE A 240 -4.55 -12.53 -3.11
C ILE A 240 -3.09 -12.20 -3.41
N TYR A 241 -2.78 -10.92 -3.60
CA TYR A 241 -1.44 -10.50 -3.97
C TYR A 241 -0.42 -10.82 -2.87
N GLN A 242 -0.76 -10.55 -1.61
CA GLN A 242 0.09 -10.86 -0.48
C GLN A 242 0.40 -12.37 -0.43
N HIS A 243 -0.63 -13.21 -0.56
CA HIS A 243 -0.48 -14.66 -0.57
C HIS A 243 0.45 -15.14 -1.69
N VAL A 244 0.23 -14.65 -2.92
CA VAL A 244 1.01 -15.02 -4.10
C VAL A 244 2.47 -14.59 -3.97
N ILE A 245 2.74 -13.38 -3.49
CA ILE A 245 4.12 -12.92 -3.30
C ILE A 245 4.83 -13.73 -2.21
N GLN A 246 4.16 -14.00 -1.08
CA GLN A 246 4.76 -14.84 -0.04
C GLN A 246 5.06 -16.24 -0.53
N GLN A 247 4.14 -16.87 -1.28
CA GLN A 247 4.40 -18.17 -1.92
C GLN A 247 5.59 -18.09 -2.88
N SER A 248 5.70 -17.02 -3.68
CA SER A 248 6.80 -16.84 -4.63
C SER A 248 8.16 -16.63 -3.94
N LEU A 249 8.17 -16.16 -2.70
CA LEU A 249 9.38 -15.95 -1.89
C LEU A 249 9.70 -17.13 -0.96
N GLN A 250 8.86 -18.19 -0.94
CA GLN A 250 9.14 -19.37 -0.13
C GLN A 250 10.48 -20.00 -0.56
N GLY A 251 11.39 -20.16 0.40
CA GLY A 251 12.74 -20.67 0.15
C GLY A 251 13.80 -19.58 -0.07
N CYS A 252 13.43 -18.30 -0.06
CA CYS A 252 14.38 -17.18 -0.05
C CYS A 252 14.57 -16.66 1.39
N PRO A 253 15.63 -17.05 2.12
CA PRO A 253 15.85 -16.62 3.49
C PRO A 253 16.12 -15.11 3.56
N GLY A 254 15.51 -14.44 4.55
CA GLY A 254 15.66 -12.99 4.78
C GLY A 254 14.81 -12.11 3.87
N CYS A 255 13.82 -12.68 3.16
CA CYS A 255 12.86 -11.94 2.35
C CYS A 255 11.53 -11.80 3.10
N GLU A 256 11.16 -10.56 3.44
CA GLU A 256 9.87 -10.25 4.06
C GLU A 256 9.00 -9.37 3.16
N THR A 257 7.70 -9.64 3.19
CA THR A 257 6.69 -8.87 2.45
C THR A 257 5.96 -7.93 3.39
N SER A 258 6.00 -6.63 3.12
CA SER A 258 5.20 -5.65 3.86
C SER A 258 4.05 -5.12 3.01
N ARG A 259 2.91 -4.87 3.66
CA ARG A 259 1.74 -4.27 3.01
C ARG A 259 2.10 -2.86 2.54
N MET A 260 1.97 -2.59 1.24
CA MET A 260 1.94 -1.21 0.75
C MET A 260 0.66 -0.54 1.24
N THR A 261 0.80 0.44 2.13
CA THR A 261 -0.25 1.37 2.55
C THR A 261 -0.57 2.37 1.46
#